data_AF-A0A8T3RAK3-F1
#
_entry.id   AF-A0A8T3RAK3-F1
#
_cell.length_a   1.000
_cell.length_b   1.000
_cell.length_c   1.000
_cell.angle_alpha   90.00
_cell.angle_beta   90.00
_cell.angle_gamma   90.00
#
_symmetry.space_group_name_H-M   'P 1'
#
loop_
_entity.id
_entity.type
_entity.pdbx_description
1 polymer ?
#
loop_
_entity_poly.entity_id
_entity_poly.type
_entity_poly.pdbx_seq_one_letter_code
_entity_poly.pdbx_strand_id
1 'polypeptide(L)'
;MTDSRQTRPPAVPAQEPQRAAVQYPGGLRARYRWVGSGQAAALLAVSESSGSLTDHGALVSAEPDRLCRAELRVEGPLGTWTARFASPISDEPRGLYWDTPGLLVVKYGFSTYALVGRTGELRWWHASRTPVLTVLGSSRLPHVIAQSEVETFALRNDGEVAWRLAHADVVTEAELVGGRLVLTSYGGLYQPLDPLTGRTLG
;
A
#
# COMPACT_ATOMS: atom_id res chain seq x y z
N MET A 1 25.00 -46.92 1.16
CA MET A 1 24.65 -45.84 0.22
C MET A 1 23.14 -45.64 0.35
N THR A 2 22.73 -44.82 1.31
CA THR A 2 21.32 -44.58 1.66
C THR A 2 20.78 -43.45 0.78
N ASP A 3 19.85 -43.83 -0.11
CA ASP A 3 19.12 -42.92 -1.00
C ASP A 3 18.05 -42.17 -0.20
N SER A 4 18.41 -40.98 0.28
CA SER A 4 17.48 -40.06 0.94
C SER A 4 16.60 -39.37 -0.12
N ARG A 5 15.51 -40.01 -0.51
CA ARG A 5 14.45 -39.36 -1.29
C ARG A 5 13.83 -38.24 -0.44
N GLN A 6 14.24 -37.02 -0.73
CA GLN A 6 13.63 -35.82 -0.18
C GLN A 6 12.20 -35.71 -0.72
N THR A 7 11.23 -36.16 0.07
CA THR A 7 9.80 -35.98 -0.23
C THR A 7 9.50 -34.49 -0.29
N ARG A 8 9.24 -33.99 -1.51
CA ARG A 8 8.74 -32.63 -1.72
C ARG A 8 7.42 -32.49 -0.94
N PRO A 9 7.28 -31.49 -0.05
CA PRO A 9 6.01 -31.26 0.62
C PRO A 9 4.91 -31.06 -0.43
N PRO A 10 3.67 -31.51 -0.14
CA PRO A 10 2.55 -31.37 -1.08
C PRO A 10 2.38 -29.90 -1.47
N ALA A 11 2.09 -29.65 -2.75
CA ALA A 11 1.76 -28.32 -3.23
C ALA A 11 0.55 -27.80 -2.45
N VAL A 12 0.71 -26.66 -1.77
CA VAL A 12 -0.42 -25.95 -1.15
C VAL A 12 -1.40 -25.60 -2.28
N PRO A 13 -2.68 -26.00 -2.19
CA PRO A 13 -3.66 -25.66 -3.22
C PRO A 13 -3.73 -24.14 -3.37
N ALA A 14 -3.68 -23.67 -4.62
CA ALA A 14 -3.80 -22.25 -4.93
C ALA A 14 -5.16 -21.75 -4.42
N GLN A 15 -5.13 -20.81 -3.47
CA GLN A 15 -6.34 -20.14 -2.99
C GLN A 15 -6.78 -19.08 -3.99
N GLU A 16 -8.10 -18.85 -4.08
CA GLU A 16 -8.62 -17.74 -4.89
C GLU A 16 -8.09 -16.41 -4.34
N PRO A 17 -7.55 -15.52 -5.20
CA PRO A 17 -7.11 -14.21 -4.75
C PRO A 17 -8.25 -13.40 -4.13
N GLN A 18 -7.93 -12.74 -3.01
CA GLN A 18 -8.82 -11.74 -2.41
C GLN A 18 -8.98 -10.56 -3.37
N ARG A 19 -10.10 -9.84 -3.31
CA ARG A 19 -10.44 -8.77 -4.26
C ARG A 19 -11.18 -7.60 -3.63
N ALA A 20 -10.91 -6.41 -4.15
CA ALA A 20 -11.65 -5.19 -3.85
C ALA A 20 -11.76 -4.31 -5.10
N ALA A 21 -12.82 -3.51 -5.20
CA ALA A 21 -12.99 -2.55 -6.28
C ALA A 21 -13.30 -1.17 -5.67
N VAL A 22 -12.66 -0.13 -6.20
CA VAL A 22 -12.79 1.25 -5.73
C VAL A 22 -12.89 2.17 -6.94
N GLN A 23 -13.75 3.17 -6.87
CA GLN A 23 -13.79 4.24 -7.84
C GLN A 23 -13.13 5.48 -7.26
N TYR A 24 -12.18 6.05 -7.99
CA TYR A 24 -11.50 7.29 -7.64
C TYR A 24 -12.00 8.45 -8.52
N PRO A 25 -11.79 9.71 -8.09
CA PRO A 25 -12.05 10.88 -8.93
C PRO A 25 -11.37 10.79 -10.30
N GLY A 26 -11.89 11.57 -11.26
CA GLY A 26 -11.37 11.57 -12.63
C GLY A 26 -11.75 10.32 -13.45
N GLY A 27 -12.75 9.56 -13.00
CA GLY A 27 -13.27 8.39 -13.71
C GLY A 27 -12.39 7.15 -13.61
N LEU A 28 -11.42 7.13 -12.69
CA LEU A 28 -10.52 6.00 -12.48
C LEU A 28 -11.25 4.88 -11.73
N ARG A 29 -11.26 3.68 -12.31
CA ARG A 29 -11.82 2.47 -11.70
C ARG A 29 -10.68 1.54 -11.33
N ALA A 30 -10.43 1.38 -10.04
CA ALA A 30 -9.38 0.54 -9.50
C ALA A 30 -9.93 -0.82 -9.06
N ARG A 31 -9.21 -1.88 -9.38
CA ARG A 31 -9.48 -3.25 -8.94
C ARG A 31 -8.21 -3.81 -8.33
N TYR A 32 -8.32 -4.19 -7.06
CA TYR A 32 -7.26 -4.79 -6.29
C TYR A 32 -7.44 -6.30 -6.24
N ARG A 33 -6.33 -7.02 -6.32
CA ARG A 33 -6.26 -8.46 -6.03
C ARG A 33 -5.03 -8.74 -5.18
N TRP A 34 -5.11 -9.66 -4.22
CA TRP A 34 -3.94 -10.04 -3.44
C TRP A 34 -4.01 -11.47 -2.91
N VAL A 35 -2.84 -12.01 -2.61
CA VAL A 35 -2.62 -13.40 -2.20
C VAL A 35 -1.56 -13.48 -1.10
N GLY A 36 -1.57 -14.59 -0.37
CA GLY A 36 -0.57 -14.88 0.66
C GLY A 36 0.80 -15.26 0.09
N SER A 37 1.75 -15.52 0.99
CA SER A 37 3.14 -15.85 0.64
C SER A 37 3.24 -17.06 -0.27
N GLY A 38 4.08 -16.96 -1.31
CA GLY A 38 4.36 -18.03 -2.27
C GLY A 38 3.23 -18.32 -3.26
N GLN A 39 2.15 -17.54 -3.25
CA GLN A 39 0.97 -17.75 -4.10
C GLN A 39 0.97 -16.86 -5.37
N ALA A 40 2.12 -16.31 -5.77
CA ALA A 40 2.23 -15.43 -6.95
C ALA A 40 1.57 -16.04 -8.20
N ALA A 41 1.80 -17.33 -8.46
CA ALA A 41 1.21 -18.04 -9.59
C ALA A 41 -0.34 -17.96 -9.62
N ALA A 42 -1.00 -17.97 -8.47
CA ALA A 42 -2.46 -17.84 -8.37
C ALA A 42 -2.94 -16.44 -8.78
N LEU A 43 -2.19 -15.41 -8.37
CA LEU A 43 -2.45 -14.03 -8.79
C LEU A 43 -2.23 -13.84 -10.30
N LEU A 44 -1.12 -14.34 -10.83
CA LEU A 44 -0.81 -14.25 -12.27
C LEU A 44 -1.83 -14.98 -13.14
N ALA A 45 -2.37 -16.11 -12.68
CA ALA A 45 -3.36 -16.90 -13.43
C ALA A 45 -4.68 -16.15 -13.68
N VAL A 46 -5.02 -15.17 -12.84
CA VAL A 46 -6.25 -14.35 -12.98
C VAL A 46 -5.96 -12.91 -13.41
N SER A 47 -4.71 -12.59 -13.70
CA SER A 47 -4.30 -11.27 -14.19
C SER A 47 -4.86 -11.02 -15.58
N GLU A 48 -5.38 -9.83 -15.81
CA GLU A 48 -5.81 -9.40 -17.13
C GLU A 48 -4.63 -8.81 -17.91
N SER A 49 -4.55 -9.10 -19.21
CA SER A 49 -3.37 -8.81 -20.03
C SER A 49 -3.42 -7.50 -20.82
N SER A 50 -4.49 -6.70 -20.72
CA SER A 50 -4.57 -5.44 -21.47
C SER A 50 -4.00 -4.25 -20.69
N GLY A 51 -3.42 -3.29 -21.42
CA GLY A 51 -2.78 -2.11 -20.84
C GLY A 51 -1.31 -2.32 -20.49
N SER A 52 -0.68 -1.31 -19.91
CA SER A 52 0.69 -1.44 -19.37
C SER A 52 0.67 -2.23 -18.06
N LEU A 53 1.75 -2.97 -17.80
CA LEU A 53 1.96 -3.64 -16.52
C LEU A 53 3.37 -3.32 -16.02
N THR A 54 3.48 -2.88 -14.76
CA THR A 54 4.76 -2.70 -14.07
C THR A 54 4.76 -3.49 -12.77
N ASP A 55 5.80 -4.28 -12.53
CA ASP A 55 5.97 -5.02 -11.27
C ASP A 55 6.98 -4.30 -10.38
N HIS A 56 6.53 -3.87 -9.21
CA HIS A 56 7.34 -3.19 -8.21
C HIS A 56 7.89 -4.14 -7.13
N GLY A 57 7.68 -5.45 -7.26
CA GLY A 57 8.16 -6.45 -6.29
C GLY A 57 9.67 -6.39 -6.07
N ALA A 58 10.44 -6.08 -7.12
CA ALA A 58 11.89 -5.95 -7.06
C ALA A 58 12.36 -4.79 -6.15
N LEU A 59 11.49 -3.83 -5.81
CA LEU A 59 11.83 -2.75 -4.87
C LEU A 59 11.99 -3.26 -3.44
N VAL A 60 11.33 -4.39 -3.09
CA VAL A 60 11.32 -4.91 -1.71
C VAL A 60 12.06 -6.24 -1.56
N SER A 61 12.23 -7.00 -2.63
CA SER A 61 12.92 -8.30 -2.60
C SER A 61 13.42 -8.71 -3.98
N ALA A 62 14.55 -9.41 -4.02
CA ALA A 62 15.04 -10.07 -5.23
C ALA A 62 14.17 -11.29 -5.64
N GLU A 63 13.40 -11.84 -4.70
CA GLU A 63 12.52 -12.98 -4.92
C GLU A 63 11.06 -12.63 -4.54
N PRO A 64 10.44 -11.65 -5.22
CA PRO A 64 9.13 -11.13 -4.82
C PRO A 64 8.04 -12.21 -4.84
N ASP A 65 8.13 -13.22 -5.71
CA ASP A 65 7.11 -14.26 -5.84
C ASP A 65 7.06 -15.25 -4.67
N ARG A 66 8.07 -15.25 -3.79
CA ARG A 66 8.03 -15.99 -2.51
C ARG A 66 7.25 -15.23 -1.43
N LEU A 67 7.02 -13.93 -1.61
CA LEU A 67 6.31 -13.06 -0.68
C LEU A 67 4.81 -13.04 -0.97
N CYS A 68 4.04 -12.34 -0.13
CA CYS A 68 2.66 -12.01 -0.45
C CYS A 68 2.63 -11.05 -1.64
N ARG A 69 1.66 -11.20 -2.54
CA ARG A 69 1.57 -10.39 -3.76
C ARG A 69 0.24 -9.65 -3.85
N ALA A 70 0.30 -8.43 -4.37
CA ALA A 70 -0.88 -7.66 -4.72
C ALA A 70 -0.76 -7.14 -6.16
N GLU A 71 -1.91 -6.99 -6.81
CA GLU A 71 -2.08 -6.36 -8.11
C GLU A 71 -3.13 -5.27 -7.99
N LEU A 72 -2.81 -4.09 -8.50
CA LEU A 72 -3.73 -2.99 -8.73
C LEU A 72 -3.88 -2.83 -10.24
N ARG A 73 -5.11 -2.95 -10.72
CA ARG A 73 -5.49 -2.62 -12.10
C ARG A 73 -6.37 -1.39 -12.12
N VAL A 74 -6.04 -0.42 -12.96
CA VAL A 74 -6.81 0.83 -13.07
C VAL A 74 -7.22 1.04 -14.52
N GLU A 75 -8.52 1.22 -14.71
CA GLU A 75 -9.13 1.65 -15.97
C GLU A 75 -9.50 3.12 -15.87
N GLY A 76 -9.12 3.92 -16.86
CA GLY A 76 -9.41 5.34 -16.90
C GLY A 76 -9.45 5.90 -18.33
N PRO A 77 -9.66 7.23 -18.46
CA PRO A 77 -9.83 7.87 -19.76
C PRO A 77 -8.64 7.74 -20.73
N LEU A 78 -7.42 7.58 -20.20
CA LEU A 78 -6.20 7.42 -21.00
C LEU A 78 -5.82 5.95 -21.25
N GLY A 79 -6.70 5.01 -20.89
CA GLY A 79 -6.48 3.58 -21.05
C GLY A 79 -6.38 2.85 -19.72
N THR A 80 -5.76 1.67 -19.77
CA THR A 80 -5.64 0.75 -18.65
C THR A 80 -4.18 0.57 -18.28
N TRP A 81 -3.90 0.52 -16.98
CA TRP A 81 -2.58 0.19 -16.45
C TRP A 81 -2.70 -0.74 -15.25
N THR A 82 -1.64 -1.49 -14.98
CA THR A 82 -1.55 -2.46 -13.89
C THR A 82 -0.22 -2.30 -13.15
N ALA A 83 -0.26 -2.32 -11.82
CA ALA A 83 0.91 -2.30 -10.95
C ALA A 83 0.87 -3.52 -10.01
N ARG A 84 2.02 -4.17 -9.81
CA ARG A 84 2.14 -5.28 -8.86
C ARG A 84 3.08 -4.92 -7.71
N PHE A 85 2.78 -5.45 -6.53
CA PHE A 85 3.50 -5.18 -5.30
C PHE A 85 3.85 -6.49 -4.60
N ALA A 86 4.81 -6.43 -3.67
CA ALA A 86 5.17 -7.54 -2.81
C ALA A 86 5.31 -7.06 -1.36
N SER A 87 5.05 -7.95 -0.41
CA SER A 87 5.25 -7.66 1.01
C SER A 87 5.41 -8.96 1.80
N PRO A 88 6.18 -8.99 2.91
CA PRO A 88 6.28 -10.18 3.74
C PRO A 88 4.99 -10.52 4.50
N ILE A 89 4.03 -9.59 4.56
CA ILE A 89 2.71 -9.78 5.16
C ILE A 89 1.60 -9.69 4.12
N SER A 90 0.50 -10.38 4.39
CA SER A 90 -0.70 -10.33 3.56
C SER A 90 -1.67 -9.32 4.17
N ASP A 91 -1.65 -8.10 3.66
CA ASP A 91 -2.57 -7.03 4.03
C ASP A 91 -3.46 -6.65 2.86
N GLU A 92 -4.65 -6.15 3.14
CA GLU A 92 -5.48 -5.55 2.10
C GLU A 92 -4.78 -4.29 1.55
N PRO A 93 -4.45 -4.25 0.23
CA PRO A 93 -3.95 -3.05 -0.41
C PRO A 93 -5.05 -2.00 -0.47
N ARG A 94 -4.71 -0.74 -0.21
CA ARG A 94 -5.64 0.39 -0.34
C ARG A 94 -4.95 1.58 -0.97
N GLY A 95 -5.72 2.38 -1.72
CA GLY A 95 -5.22 3.60 -2.33
C GLY A 95 -6.02 4.84 -1.94
N LEU A 96 -5.34 5.99 -2.03
CA LEU A 96 -5.87 7.34 -1.95
C LEU A 96 -5.51 8.07 -3.25
N TYR A 97 -6.48 8.65 -3.93
CA TYR A 97 -6.20 9.54 -5.05
C TYR A 97 -5.94 10.96 -4.53
N TRP A 98 -4.69 11.40 -4.62
CA TRP A 98 -4.24 12.75 -4.32
C TRP A 98 -4.33 13.58 -5.61
N ASP A 99 -5.42 14.32 -5.72
CA ASP A 99 -5.87 15.00 -6.92
C ASP A 99 -4.91 16.09 -7.42
N THR A 100 -4.39 16.91 -6.50
CA THR A 100 -3.56 18.07 -6.81
C THR A 100 -2.29 17.69 -7.58
N PRO A 101 -1.51 16.68 -7.16
CA PRO A 101 -0.40 16.17 -7.96
C PRO A 101 -0.81 15.09 -8.97
N GLY A 102 -2.08 14.66 -8.98
CA GLY A 102 -2.58 13.59 -9.87
C GLY A 102 -2.00 12.20 -9.55
N LEU A 103 -1.76 11.92 -8.27
CA LEU A 103 -1.12 10.67 -7.82
C LEU A 103 -2.15 9.73 -7.18
N LEU A 104 -2.12 8.46 -7.55
CA LEU A 104 -2.75 7.39 -6.78
C LEU A 104 -1.71 6.82 -5.81
N VAL A 105 -1.87 7.14 -4.53
CA VAL A 105 -0.97 6.70 -3.46
C VAL A 105 -1.51 5.41 -2.85
N VAL A 106 -0.76 4.33 -2.92
CA VAL A 106 -1.19 2.97 -2.55
C VAL A 106 -0.32 2.42 -1.43
N LYS A 107 -0.95 1.88 -0.39
CA LYS A 107 -0.27 1.10 0.65
C LYS A 107 -0.41 -0.39 0.41
N TYR A 108 0.67 -1.14 0.68
CA TYR A 108 0.65 -2.60 0.74
C TYR A 108 1.75 -3.11 1.69
N GLY A 109 1.32 -3.73 2.79
CA GLY A 109 2.17 -4.09 3.93
C GLY A 109 3.10 -2.95 4.34
N PHE A 110 4.41 -3.11 4.21
CA PHE A 110 5.42 -2.16 4.70
C PHE A 110 5.69 -0.96 3.76
N SER A 111 5.00 -0.86 2.63
CA SER A 111 5.34 0.11 1.59
C SER A 111 4.18 1.02 1.20
N THR A 112 4.52 2.26 0.88
CA THR A 112 3.64 3.24 0.25
C THR A 112 4.23 3.63 -1.11
N TYR A 113 3.41 3.59 -2.16
CA TYR A 113 3.80 3.88 -3.55
C TYR A 113 2.97 5.05 -4.06
N ALA A 114 3.57 6.03 -4.70
CA ALA A 114 2.80 7.01 -5.49
C ALA A 114 2.96 6.73 -6.98
N LEU A 115 1.84 6.42 -7.61
CA LEU A 115 1.73 6.18 -9.03
C LEU A 115 1.05 7.37 -9.68
N VAL A 116 1.49 7.79 -10.87
CA VAL A 116 0.72 8.73 -11.70
C VAL A 116 -0.64 8.09 -11.98
N GLY A 117 -1.73 8.67 -11.49
CA GLY A 117 -3.04 8.01 -11.49
C GLY A 117 -3.55 7.65 -12.88
N ARG A 118 -3.12 8.38 -13.91
CA ARG A 118 -3.53 8.14 -15.30
C ARG A 118 -2.68 7.12 -16.05
N THR A 119 -1.42 6.90 -15.66
CA THR A 119 -0.47 6.08 -16.43
C THR A 119 0.11 4.90 -15.65
N GLY A 120 -0.02 4.91 -14.32
CA GLY A 120 0.57 3.91 -13.43
C GLY A 120 2.08 4.08 -13.23
N GLU A 121 2.71 5.12 -13.77
CA GLU A 121 4.15 5.37 -13.60
C GLU A 121 4.48 5.64 -12.13
N LEU A 122 5.47 4.93 -11.59
CA LEU A 122 5.94 5.15 -10.22
C LEU A 122 6.69 6.48 -10.12
N ARG A 123 6.20 7.38 -9.27
CA ARG A 123 6.85 8.67 -8.99
C ARG A 123 7.78 8.59 -7.81
N TRP A 124 7.35 7.92 -6.75
CA TRP A 124 8.16 7.64 -5.58
C TRP A 124 7.63 6.44 -4.82
N TRP A 125 8.49 5.89 -3.96
CA TRP A 125 8.20 4.80 -3.05
C TRP A 125 8.81 5.12 -1.68
N HIS A 126 8.07 4.79 -0.62
CA HIS A 126 8.49 4.94 0.76
C HIS A 126 8.31 3.61 1.50
N ALA A 127 9.37 3.16 2.18
CA ALA A 127 9.35 1.99 3.05
C ALA A 127 9.21 2.41 4.51
N SER A 128 8.25 1.81 5.22
CA SER A 128 8.19 1.85 6.67
C SER A 128 8.89 0.63 7.28
N ARG A 129 9.29 0.75 8.54
CA ARG A 129 9.81 -0.38 9.34
C ARG A 129 8.71 -1.28 9.87
N THR A 130 7.47 -0.80 9.89
CA THR A 130 6.29 -1.54 10.35
C THR A 130 5.18 -1.48 9.29
N PRO A 131 4.20 -2.40 9.35
CA PRO A 131 3.06 -2.41 8.43
C PRO A 131 2.37 -1.05 8.36
N VAL A 132 2.04 -0.62 7.15
CA VAL A 132 1.27 0.61 6.88
C VAL A 132 -0.21 0.29 7.05
N LEU A 133 -0.83 0.93 8.03
CA LEU A 133 -2.24 0.77 8.36
C LEU A 133 -3.12 1.50 7.34
N THR A 134 -2.78 2.77 7.07
CA THR A 134 -3.58 3.64 6.21
C THR A 134 -2.75 4.74 5.56
N VAL A 135 -3.28 5.28 4.46
CA VAL A 135 -2.81 6.50 3.81
C VAL A 135 -3.96 7.47 3.76
N LEU A 136 -3.75 8.65 4.34
CA LEU A 136 -4.73 9.70 4.50
C LEU A 136 -4.29 10.94 3.72
N GLY A 137 -5.25 11.72 3.24
CA GLY A 137 -4.97 12.99 2.60
C GLY A 137 -6.14 13.93 2.67
N SER A 138 -5.85 15.19 2.38
CA SER A 138 -6.80 16.29 2.39
C SER A 138 -6.33 17.34 1.39
N SER A 139 -7.25 18.00 0.70
CA SER A 139 -6.92 19.13 -0.18
C SER A 139 -6.31 20.32 0.56
N ARG A 140 -6.36 20.32 1.90
CA ARG A 140 -5.75 21.34 2.77
C ARG A 140 -4.30 21.03 3.13
N LEU A 141 -3.79 19.85 2.79
CA LEU A 141 -2.44 19.42 3.13
C LEU A 141 -1.55 19.38 1.88
N PRO A 142 -0.30 19.87 1.96
CA PRO A 142 0.67 19.76 0.87
C PRO A 142 1.33 18.37 0.78
N HIS A 143 0.89 17.42 1.60
CA HIS A 143 1.42 16.06 1.73
C HIS A 143 0.31 15.06 2.03
N VAL A 144 0.58 13.78 1.76
CA VAL A 144 -0.21 12.67 2.30
C VAL A 144 0.37 12.19 3.60
N ILE A 145 -0.47 11.60 4.46
CA ILE A 145 -0.04 11.00 5.72
C ILE A 145 -0.07 9.49 5.55
N ALA A 146 1.07 8.82 5.74
CA ALA A 146 1.16 7.38 5.86
C ALA A 146 1.31 7.01 7.33
N GLN A 147 0.32 6.28 7.87
CA GLN A 147 0.39 5.73 9.21
C GLN A 147 0.87 4.29 9.13
N SER A 148 1.95 3.98 9.83
CA SER A 148 2.35 2.61 10.16
C SER A 148 2.11 2.31 11.64
N GLU A 149 2.29 1.06 12.06
CA GLU A 149 2.02 0.66 13.46
C GLU A 149 2.75 1.54 14.49
N VAL A 150 3.99 1.95 14.23
CA VAL A 150 4.80 2.70 15.23
C VAL A 150 5.38 4.02 14.73
N GLU A 151 5.14 4.38 13.47
CA GLU A 151 5.57 5.66 12.90
C GLU A 151 4.48 6.27 12.01
N THR A 152 4.32 7.60 12.09
CA THR A 152 3.56 8.41 11.13
C THR A 152 4.51 9.22 10.26
N PHE A 153 4.25 9.27 8.96
CA PHE A 153 5.02 10.06 8.00
C PHE A 153 4.09 11.00 7.24
N ALA A 154 4.51 12.25 7.07
CA ALA A 154 3.98 13.12 6.03
C ALA A 154 4.89 13.06 4.80
N LEU A 155 4.36 12.63 3.67
CA LEU A 155 5.08 12.44 2.41
C LEU A 155 4.64 13.47 1.38
N ARG A 156 5.59 14.26 0.89
CA ARG A 156 5.39 15.27 -0.16
C ARG A 156 5.16 14.62 -1.53
N ASN A 157 4.84 15.43 -2.53
CA ASN A 157 4.57 14.97 -3.89
C ASN A 157 5.79 14.32 -4.58
N ASP A 158 7.00 14.60 -4.12
CA ASP A 158 8.27 14.01 -4.54
C ASP A 158 8.71 12.81 -3.68
N GLY A 159 7.94 12.48 -2.65
CA GLY A 159 8.23 11.39 -1.72
C GLY A 159 9.12 11.79 -0.55
N GLU A 160 9.56 13.05 -0.47
CA GLU A 160 10.31 13.53 0.69
C GLU A 160 9.43 13.56 1.94
N VAL A 161 10.04 13.23 3.08
CA VAL A 161 9.37 13.28 4.37
C VAL A 161 9.31 14.72 4.86
N ALA A 162 8.10 15.29 4.94
CA ALA A 162 7.88 16.62 5.49
C ALA A 162 8.03 16.67 7.01
N TRP A 163 7.46 15.68 7.68
CA TRP A 163 7.64 15.42 9.10
C TRP A 163 7.43 13.94 9.37
N ARG A 164 7.96 13.49 10.51
CA ARG A 164 7.83 12.12 11.00
C ARG A 164 7.63 12.14 12.51
N LEU A 165 6.74 11.27 13.00
CA LEU A 165 6.51 11.06 14.41
C LEU A 165 6.63 9.57 14.72
N ALA A 166 7.45 9.22 15.71
CA ALA A 166 7.51 7.88 16.26
C ALA A 166 6.58 7.76 17.46
N HIS A 167 5.93 6.62 17.60
CA HIS A 167 4.97 6.33 18.66
C HIS A 167 5.58 5.44 19.75
N ALA A 168 5.16 5.65 20.98
CA ALA A 168 5.58 4.83 22.12
C ALA A 168 4.78 3.51 22.22
N ASP A 169 3.62 3.45 21.59
CA ASP A 169 2.73 2.29 21.52
C ASP A 169 2.30 2.04 20.07
N VAL A 170 1.82 0.83 19.79
CA VAL A 170 1.26 0.44 18.50
C VAL A 170 -0.02 1.24 18.25
N VAL A 171 -0.06 1.98 17.16
CA VAL A 171 -1.27 2.59 16.62
C VAL A 171 -2.09 1.51 15.94
N THR A 172 -3.40 1.47 16.21
CA THR A 172 -4.35 0.54 15.59
C THR A 172 -5.28 1.23 14.60
N GLU A 173 -5.44 2.55 14.72
CA GLU A 173 -6.31 3.34 13.86
C GLU A 173 -5.77 4.77 13.70
N ALA A 174 -5.97 5.34 12.52
CA ALA A 174 -5.63 6.73 12.24
C ALA A 174 -6.67 7.35 11.30
N GLU A 175 -7.16 8.53 11.64
CA GLU A 175 -8.19 9.23 10.89
C GLU A 175 -7.93 10.74 10.79
N LEU A 176 -8.41 11.36 9.71
CA LEU A 176 -8.48 12.82 9.59
C LEU A 176 -9.90 13.29 9.93
N VAL A 177 -10.09 13.86 11.12
CA VAL A 177 -11.40 14.31 11.61
C VAL A 177 -11.31 15.74 12.10
N GLY A 178 -12.20 16.62 11.62
CA GLY A 178 -12.27 18.01 12.09
C GLY A 178 -10.99 18.83 11.88
N GLY A 179 -10.17 18.48 10.89
CA GLY A 179 -8.87 19.13 10.64
C GLY A 179 -7.73 18.64 11.54
N ARG A 180 -7.94 17.55 12.28
CA ARG A 180 -6.94 16.91 13.14
C ARG A 180 -6.60 15.53 12.59
N LEU A 181 -5.36 15.11 12.75
CA LEU A 181 -4.99 13.70 12.65
C LEU A 181 -5.21 13.07 14.01
N VAL A 182 -6.06 12.07 14.07
CA VAL A 182 -6.42 11.37 15.28
C VAL A 182 -5.81 9.98 15.23
N LEU A 183 -5.03 9.61 16.24
CA LEU A 183 -4.47 8.28 16.38
C LEU A 183 -5.09 7.56 17.58
N THR A 184 -5.47 6.30 17.40
CA THR A 184 -5.86 5.40 18.48
C THR A 184 -4.79 4.33 18.63
N SER A 185 -4.22 4.22 19.83
CA SER A 185 -3.25 3.17 20.17
C SER A 185 -3.92 1.90 20.69
N TYR A 186 -3.19 0.79 20.66
CA TYR A 186 -3.60 -0.48 21.22
C TYR A 186 -3.94 -0.37 22.72
N GLY A 187 -3.17 0.42 23.48
CA GLY A 187 -3.44 0.74 24.88
C GLY A 187 -4.66 1.63 25.12
N GLY A 188 -5.39 2.03 24.07
CA GLY A 188 -6.58 2.88 24.15
C GLY A 188 -6.31 4.37 24.29
N LEU A 189 -5.04 4.81 24.20
CA LEU A 189 -4.69 6.23 24.14
C LEU A 189 -5.19 6.82 22.82
N TYR A 190 -5.90 7.95 22.94
CA TYR A 190 -6.34 8.79 21.83
C TYR A 190 -5.43 10.02 21.74
N GLN A 191 -4.74 10.20 20.61
CA GLN A 191 -3.78 11.27 20.41
C GLN A 191 -4.15 12.15 19.22
N PRO A 192 -4.66 13.38 19.45
CA PRO A 192 -4.87 14.34 18.38
C PRO A 192 -3.55 15.05 18.03
N LEU A 193 -3.28 15.13 16.73
CA LEU A 193 -2.12 15.75 16.13
C LEU A 193 -2.57 16.81 15.11
N ASP A 194 -1.76 17.85 14.96
CA ASP A 194 -1.86 18.75 13.81
C ASP A 194 -1.36 18.01 12.56
N PRO A 195 -2.21 17.73 11.57
CA PRO A 195 -1.80 16.98 10.38
C PRO A 195 -0.80 17.75 9.51
N LEU A 196 -0.68 19.08 9.67
CA LEU A 196 0.30 19.87 8.92
C LEU A 196 1.72 19.68 9.47
N THR A 197 1.87 19.52 10.78
CA THR A 197 3.18 19.56 11.46
C THR A 197 3.55 18.29 12.21
N GLY A 198 2.60 17.38 12.46
CA GLY A 198 2.78 16.18 13.27
C GLY A 198 2.88 16.46 14.77
N ARG A 199 2.62 17.70 15.23
CA ARG A 199 2.70 18.07 16.64
C ARG A 199 1.41 17.72 17.37
N THR A 200 1.53 17.28 18.62
CA THR A 200 0.35 17.05 19.49
C THR A 200 -0.46 18.33 19.65
N LEU A 201 -1.78 18.19 19.53
CA LEU A 201 -2.74 19.23 19.88
C LEU A 201 -3.17 19.02 21.33
N GLY A 202 -3.05 20.07 22.15
CA GLY A 202 -3.48 20.06 23.56
C GLY A 202 -4.99 20.01 23.73
#